data_AF-A0A9W7ESV4-F1
#
_entry.id   AF-A0A9W7ESV4-F1
#
_cell.length_a   1.000
_cell.length_b   1.000
_cell.length_c   1.000
_cell.angle_alpha   90.00
_cell.angle_beta   90.00
_cell.angle_gamma   90.00
#
_symmetry.space_group_name_H-M   'P 1'
#
loop_
_entity.id
_entity.type
_entity.pdbx_description
1 polymer ?
#
loop_
_entity_poly.entity_id
_entity_poly.type
_entity_poly.pdbx_seq_one_letter_code
_entity_poly.pdbx_strand_id
1 'polypeptide(L)'
;MRIDDSFDAELTEAGVKQATDCGDRDDVKLRGWAIECVVSSPLTRCLHTGSLVFPDAMGNEGVPKLVFEDLREVNGWLVNAKRRRRSELEDKWTQYDFGTLTEEDELWQEEKLEDDESVVKRINSALKMISELPQKNIAVVAHGGLFRKMTDMVVTRGDISRFNNCELKTCKFDVDVDGQFVLEEIE
;
A
#
# COMPACT_ATOMS: atom_id res chain seq x y z
N MET A 1 -21.67 8.16 12.13
CA MET A 1 -20.65 7.26 11.59
C MET A 1 -20.17 7.90 10.31
N ARG A 2 -18.89 8.22 10.19
CA ARG A 2 -18.39 8.75 8.92
C ARG A 2 -18.37 7.59 7.92
N ILE A 3 -18.52 7.87 6.63
CA ILE A 3 -18.63 6.83 5.58
C ILE A 3 -17.36 5.94 5.54
N ASP A 4 -16.22 6.50 5.94
CA ASP A 4 -14.90 5.86 6.06
C ASP A 4 -14.79 4.86 7.23
N ASP A 5 -15.73 4.85 8.18
CA ASP A 5 -15.77 3.87 9.28
C ASP A 5 -16.49 2.55 8.89
N SER A 6 -17.01 2.48 7.66
CA SER A 6 -17.72 1.28 7.17
C SER A 6 -16.78 0.12 6.84
N PHE A 7 -17.32 -1.10 6.85
CA PHE A 7 -16.57 -2.32 6.55
C PHE A 7 -15.86 -2.21 5.19
N ASP A 8 -14.53 -2.38 5.21
CA ASP A 8 -13.64 -2.25 4.05
C ASP A 8 -14.11 -1.17 3.05
N ALA A 9 -14.22 0.05 3.57
CA ALA A 9 -14.86 1.17 2.87
C ALA A 9 -14.24 1.43 1.49
N GLU A 10 -15.11 1.73 0.52
CA GLU A 10 -14.72 2.26 -0.78
C GLU A 10 -14.10 3.65 -0.65
N LEU A 11 -13.42 4.08 -1.71
CA LEU A 11 -13.10 5.51 -1.86
C LEU A 11 -14.38 6.33 -1.94
N THR A 12 -14.39 7.47 -1.26
CA THR A 12 -15.41 8.51 -1.47
C THR A 12 -15.24 9.14 -2.85
N GLU A 13 -16.23 9.89 -3.33
CA GLU A 13 -16.11 10.65 -4.59
C GLU A 13 -14.88 11.58 -4.60
N ALA A 14 -14.60 12.22 -3.45
CA ALA A 14 -13.40 13.03 -3.28
C ALA A 14 -12.12 12.20 -3.37
N GLY A 15 -12.09 11.01 -2.78
CA GLY A 15 -10.96 10.07 -2.87
C GLY A 15 -10.72 9.56 -4.28
N VAL A 16 -11.78 9.21 -5.02
CA VAL A 16 -11.70 8.83 -6.44
C VAL A 16 -11.12 9.97 -7.27
N LYS A 17 -11.58 11.21 -7.04
CA LYS A 17 -11.05 12.38 -7.72
C LYS A 17 -9.56 12.57 -7.41
N GLN A 18 -9.17 12.48 -6.14
CA GLN A 18 -7.76 12.60 -5.72
C GLN A 18 -6.86 11.56 -6.40
N ALA A 19 -7.28 10.30 -6.45
CA ALA A 19 -6.52 9.22 -7.08
C ALA A 19 -6.43 9.40 -8.60
N THR A 20 -7.52 9.83 -9.24
CA THR A 20 -7.55 10.10 -10.68
C THR A 20 -6.64 11.28 -11.04
N ASP A 21 -6.81 12.42 -10.35
CA ASP A 21 -5.97 13.62 -10.54
C ASP A 21 -4.48 13.28 -10.35
N CYS A 22 -4.19 12.41 -9.40
CA CYS A 22 -2.84 11.93 -9.13
C CYS A 22 -2.27 11.11 -10.29
N GLY A 23 -3.00 10.11 -10.78
CA GLY A 23 -2.59 9.33 -11.97
C GLY A 23 -2.46 10.19 -13.23
N ASP A 24 -3.18 11.32 -13.28
CA ASP A 24 -3.15 12.23 -14.40
C ASP A 24 -1.95 13.19 -14.44
N ARG A 25 -1.21 13.35 -13.33
CA ARG A 25 -0.04 14.21 -13.26
C ARG A 25 1.07 13.75 -14.21
N ASP A 26 1.69 14.71 -14.90
CA ASP A 26 2.75 14.41 -15.87
C ASP A 26 3.96 13.72 -15.23
N ASP A 27 4.36 14.09 -14.01
CA ASP A 27 5.47 13.44 -13.31
C ASP A 27 5.14 11.99 -12.92
N VAL A 28 3.88 11.71 -12.61
CA VAL A 28 3.38 10.35 -12.34
C VAL A 28 3.27 9.55 -13.63
N LYS A 29 2.85 10.14 -14.76
CA LYS A 29 2.83 9.46 -16.06
C LYS A 29 4.24 9.15 -16.56
N LEU A 30 5.16 10.11 -16.46
CA LEU A 30 6.57 9.96 -16.84
C LEU A 30 7.29 8.93 -15.96
N ARG A 31 7.04 8.91 -14.64
CA ARG A 31 7.57 7.89 -13.71
C ARG A 31 6.82 6.57 -13.81
N GLY A 32 5.53 6.61 -14.13
CA GLY A 32 4.64 5.47 -14.29
C GLY A 32 5.11 4.53 -15.38
N TRP A 33 5.73 5.07 -16.44
CA TRP A 33 6.39 4.27 -17.48
C TRP A 33 7.64 3.52 -17.01
N ALA A 34 8.16 3.83 -15.82
CA ALA A 34 9.27 3.12 -15.22
C ALA A 34 8.83 2.15 -14.11
N ILE A 35 7.55 2.15 -13.70
CA ILE A 35 7.06 1.23 -12.66
C ILE A 35 7.02 -0.19 -13.23
N GLU A 36 7.67 -1.11 -12.52
CA GLU A 36 7.81 -2.50 -12.91
C GLU A 36 6.90 -3.41 -12.08
N CYS A 37 6.39 -2.93 -10.94
CA CYS A 37 5.44 -3.64 -10.07
C CYS A 37 4.63 -2.66 -9.21
N VAL A 38 3.35 -2.97 -8.99
CA VAL A 38 2.52 -2.29 -7.99
C VAL A 38 2.25 -3.26 -6.85
N VAL A 39 2.56 -2.88 -5.62
CA VAL A 39 2.24 -3.64 -4.42
C VAL A 39 1.22 -2.87 -3.61
N SER A 40 0.12 -3.51 -3.24
CA SER A 40 -0.99 -2.86 -2.52
C SER A 40 -1.34 -3.58 -1.23
N SER A 41 -1.83 -2.81 -0.25
CA SER A 41 -2.68 -3.33 0.81
C SER A 41 -3.94 -4.00 0.23
N PRO A 42 -4.47 -5.06 0.86
CA PRO A 42 -5.72 -5.72 0.45
C PRO A 42 -6.98 -4.89 0.73
N LEU A 43 -6.89 -3.80 1.49
CA LEU A 43 -8.07 -2.98 1.78
C LEU A 43 -8.54 -2.27 0.51
N THR A 44 -9.85 -2.30 0.28
CA THR A 44 -10.51 -1.87 -0.95
C THR A 44 -10.10 -0.46 -1.36
N ARG A 45 -9.95 0.47 -0.41
CA ARG A 45 -9.46 1.83 -0.66
C ARG A 45 -8.07 1.88 -1.32
N CYS A 46 -7.15 0.98 -0.96
CA CYS A 46 -5.82 0.92 -1.56
C CYS A 46 -5.86 0.28 -2.94
N LEU A 47 -6.57 -0.83 -3.11
CA LEU A 47 -6.75 -1.49 -4.42
C LEU A 47 -7.38 -0.54 -5.45
N HIS A 48 -8.40 0.21 -5.02
CA HIS A 48 -9.04 1.22 -5.86
C HIS A 48 -8.09 2.38 -6.18
N THR A 49 -7.36 2.89 -5.19
CA THR A 49 -6.36 3.96 -5.41
C THR A 49 -5.29 3.52 -6.39
N GLY A 50 -4.70 2.34 -6.19
CA GLY A 50 -3.66 1.80 -7.07
C GLY A 50 -4.16 1.57 -8.50
N SER A 51 -5.40 1.12 -8.67
CA SER A 51 -6.02 0.94 -9.99
C SER A 51 -6.24 2.26 -10.74
N LEU A 52 -6.53 3.34 -10.02
CA LEU A 52 -6.75 4.68 -10.61
C LEU A 52 -5.43 5.40 -10.90
N VAL A 53 -4.44 5.26 -10.01
CA VAL A 53 -3.13 5.91 -10.17
C VAL A 53 -2.24 5.19 -11.18
N PHE A 54 -2.31 3.86 -11.24
CA PHE A 54 -1.49 3.00 -12.11
C PHE A 54 -2.35 2.08 -13.00
N PRO A 55 -3.17 2.65 -13.91
CA PRO A 55 -4.06 1.86 -14.76
C PRO A 55 -3.29 1.12 -15.87
N ASP A 56 -3.77 -0.07 -16.25
CA ASP A 56 -3.19 -0.87 -17.35
C ASP A 56 -3.20 -0.12 -18.69
N ALA A 57 -4.28 0.63 -18.95
CA ALA A 57 -4.50 1.36 -20.20
C ALA A 57 -3.48 2.48 -20.48
N MET A 58 -2.59 2.82 -19.53
CA MET A 58 -1.58 3.87 -19.69
C MET A 58 -0.14 3.33 -19.73
N GLY A 59 0.04 2.13 -20.30
CA GLY A 59 1.38 1.54 -20.52
C GLY A 59 1.85 0.64 -19.37
N ASN A 60 0.99 0.34 -18.41
CA ASN A 60 1.24 -0.64 -17.35
C ASN A 60 0.70 -2.03 -17.68
N GLU A 61 0.28 -2.28 -18.93
CA GLU A 61 -0.18 -3.59 -19.35
C GLU A 61 0.93 -4.64 -19.11
N GLY A 62 0.61 -5.65 -18.30
CA GLY A 62 1.56 -6.69 -17.90
C GLY A 62 2.44 -6.34 -16.70
N VAL A 63 2.34 -5.14 -16.13
CA VAL A 63 2.96 -4.80 -14.84
C VAL A 63 2.26 -5.62 -13.74
N PRO A 64 2.99 -6.48 -13.01
CA PRO A 64 2.41 -7.24 -11.90
C PRO A 64 1.82 -6.31 -10.85
N LYS A 65 0.59 -6.59 -10.42
CA LYS A 65 -0.02 -5.94 -9.27
C LYS A 65 -0.20 -6.97 -8.16
N LEU A 66 0.60 -6.88 -7.11
CA LEU A 66 0.63 -7.85 -6.02
C LEU A 66 -0.08 -7.28 -4.79
N VAL A 67 -0.73 -8.15 -4.04
CA VAL A 67 -1.37 -7.77 -2.77
C VAL A 67 -0.61 -8.37 -1.62
N PHE A 68 -0.15 -7.53 -0.70
CA PHE A 68 0.55 -7.93 0.52
C PHE A 68 -0.30 -7.59 1.74
N GLU A 69 -0.71 -8.63 2.48
CA GLU A 69 -1.49 -8.51 3.71
C GLU A 69 -0.81 -7.58 4.73
N ASP A 70 0.52 -7.60 4.80
CA ASP A 70 1.30 -6.82 5.76
C ASP A 70 1.30 -5.31 5.50
N LEU A 71 0.78 -4.85 4.35
CA LEU A 71 0.62 -3.43 4.03
C LEU A 71 -0.69 -2.81 4.54
N ARG A 72 -1.46 -3.51 5.37
CA ARG A 72 -2.67 -2.96 6.01
C ARG A 72 -2.37 -1.83 6.99
N GLU A 73 -3.35 -0.95 7.18
CA GLU A 73 -3.35 0.03 8.28
C GLU A 73 -3.22 -0.68 9.63
N VAL A 74 -2.93 0.07 10.70
CA VAL A 74 -3.01 -0.46 12.07
C VAL A 74 -4.37 -1.13 12.28
N ASN A 75 -4.36 -2.42 12.59
CA ASN A 75 -5.56 -3.25 12.63
C ASN A 75 -6.31 -3.15 13.96
N GLY A 76 -7.60 -3.52 13.93
CA GLY A 76 -8.44 -3.69 15.11
C GLY A 76 -9.34 -2.51 15.45
N TRP A 77 -10.23 -2.70 16.42
CA TRP A 77 -11.31 -1.79 16.89
C TRP A 77 -12.35 -1.38 15.84
N LEU A 78 -11.92 -0.87 14.69
CA LEU A 78 -12.80 -0.38 13.64
C LEU A 78 -12.94 -1.42 12.53
N VAL A 79 -14.17 -1.61 12.08
CA VAL A 79 -14.51 -2.57 11.02
C VAL A 79 -13.97 -2.15 9.66
N ASN A 80 -13.64 -0.87 9.46
CA ASN A 80 -12.97 -0.37 8.26
C ASN A 80 -11.52 -0.86 8.10
N ALA A 81 -10.92 -1.35 9.19
CA ALA A 81 -9.63 -2.01 9.16
C ALA A 81 -9.77 -3.44 8.69
N LYS A 82 -10.94 -4.10 8.85
CA LYS A 82 -11.22 -5.48 8.41
C LYS A 82 -11.28 -5.55 6.88
N ARG A 83 -10.56 -6.48 6.26
CA ARG A 83 -10.62 -6.70 4.81
C ARG A 83 -11.79 -7.60 4.43
N ARG A 84 -12.19 -7.51 3.16
CA ARG A 84 -13.05 -8.50 2.52
C ARG A 84 -12.36 -9.84 2.40
N ARG A 85 -13.17 -10.87 2.13
CA ARG A 85 -12.68 -12.20 1.78
C ARG A 85 -11.83 -12.14 0.53
N ARG A 86 -10.87 -13.07 0.42
CA ARG A 86 -9.99 -13.12 -0.75
C ARG A 86 -10.78 -13.30 -2.04
N SER A 87 -11.71 -14.25 -2.08
CA SER A 87 -12.57 -14.48 -3.26
C SER A 87 -13.35 -13.24 -3.70
N GLU A 88 -13.92 -12.47 -2.76
CA GLU A 88 -14.63 -11.22 -3.06
C GLU A 88 -13.70 -10.15 -3.66
N LEU A 89 -12.46 -10.09 -3.19
CA LEU A 89 -11.46 -9.16 -3.70
C LEU A 89 -10.96 -9.59 -5.09
N GLU A 90 -10.70 -10.89 -5.30
CA GLU A 90 -10.30 -11.46 -6.60
C GLU A 90 -11.36 -11.21 -7.67
N ASP A 91 -12.64 -11.42 -7.34
CA ASP A 91 -13.76 -11.16 -8.26
C ASP A 91 -13.86 -9.68 -8.66
N LYS A 92 -13.61 -8.77 -7.73
CA LYS A 92 -13.76 -7.33 -7.96
C LYS A 92 -12.52 -6.69 -8.61
N TRP A 93 -11.33 -7.16 -8.27
CA TRP A 93 -10.05 -6.54 -8.60
C TRP A 93 -9.16 -7.51 -9.39
N THR A 94 -9.70 -8.05 -10.46
CA THR A 94 -9.10 -9.13 -11.29
C THR A 94 -7.68 -8.87 -11.80
N GLN A 95 -7.22 -7.61 -11.82
CA GLN A 95 -5.88 -7.20 -12.21
C GLN A 95 -4.82 -7.39 -11.10
N TYR A 96 -5.23 -7.72 -9.87
CA TYR A 96 -4.34 -7.96 -8.74
C TYR A 96 -4.17 -9.46 -8.45
N ASP A 97 -2.96 -9.84 -8.05
CA ASP A 97 -2.63 -11.16 -7.53
C ASP A 97 -2.77 -11.16 -6.00
N PHE A 98 -3.72 -11.96 -5.53
CA PHE A 98 -4.06 -12.15 -4.12
C PHE A 98 -3.45 -13.42 -3.52
N GLY A 99 -2.47 -14.05 -4.19
CA GLY A 99 -1.93 -15.37 -3.82
C GLY A 99 -1.32 -15.47 -2.42
N THR A 100 -0.99 -14.36 -1.77
CA THR A 100 -0.46 -14.33 -0.40
C THR A 100 -1.55 -14.34 0.69
N LEU A 101 -2.82 -14.16 0.31
CA LEU A 101 -3.93 -14.04 1.25
C LEU A 101 -4.56 -15.39 1.60
N THR A 102 -4.97 -15.49 2.86
CA THR A 102 -5.97 -16.46 3.33
C THR A 102 -7.38 -16.01 2.95
N GLU A 103 -8.32 -16.95 2.85
CA GLU A 103 -9.70 -16.65 2.42
C GLU A 103 -10.37 -15.64 3.34
N GLU A 104 -10.32 -15.87 4.65
CA GLU A 104 -10.91 -15.00 5.67
C GLU A 104 -9.85 -14.05 6.26
N ASP A 105 -10.30 -12.96 6.87
CA ASP A 105 -9.43 -12.04 7.59
C ASP A 105 -9.04 -12.61 8.97
N GLU A 106 -7.83 -13.17 9.06
CA GLU A 106 -7.29 -13.76 10.29
C GLU A 106 -6.57 -12.75 11.20
N LEU A 107 -6.25 -11.55 10.68
CA LEU A 107 -5.48 -10.54 11.42
C LEU A 107 -6.37 -9.56 12.18
N TRP A 108 -7.56 -9.25 11.65
CA TRP A 108 -8.46 -8.28 12.28
C TRP A 108 -9.09 -8.84 13.55
N GLN A 109 -9.05 -8.04 14.62
CA GLN A 109 -9.67 -8.37 15.91
C GLN A 109 -10.61 -7.24 16.34
N GLU A 110 -11.85 -7.59 16.66
CA GLU A 110 -12.88 -6.61 17.05
C GLU A 110 -12.54 -5.94 18.39
N GLU A 111 -12.09 -6.73 19.36
CA GLU A 111 -11.88 -6.29 20.75
C GLU A 111 -10.46 -5.77 21.04
N LYS A 112 -9.53 -5.94 20.10
CA LYS A 112 -8.11 -5.66 20.30
C LYS A 112 -7.56 -4.78 19.17
N LEU A 113 -7.04 -3.61 19.52
CA LEU A 113 -6.14 -2.87 18.64
C LEU A 113 -4.83 -3.62 18.52
N GLU A 114 -4.31 -3.70 17.30
CA GLU A 114 -2.99 -4.22 17.03
C GLU A 114 -1.93 -3.48 17.85
N ASP A 115 -1.09 -4.25 18.54
CA ASP A 115 0.01 -3.71 19.33
C ASP A 115 1.20 -3.29 18.43
N ASP A 116 2.00 -2.35 18.93
CA ASP A 116 3.11 -1.77 18.17
C ASP A 116 4.14 -2.83 17.72
N GLU A 117 4.37 -3.87 18.53
CA GLU A 117 5.28 -4.96 18.17
C GLU A 117 4.76 -5.74 16.95
N SER A 118 3.45 -6.01 16.91
CA SER A 118 2.80 -6.66 15.77
C SER A 118 2.86 -5.79 14.52
N VAL A 119 2.61 -4.48 14.63
CA VAL A 119 2.75 -3.56 13.49
C VAL A 119 4.20 -3.55 12.97
N VAL A 120 5.20 -3.48 13.86
CA VAL A 120 6.63 -3.52 13.51
C VAL A 120 7.00 -4.83 12.82
N LYS A 121 6.46 -5.96 13.29
CA LYS A 121 6.65 -7.27 12.63
C LYS A 121 6.11 -7.27 11.21
N ARG A 122 4.90 -6.75 10.99
CA ARG A 122 4.31 -6.62 9.64
C ARG A 122 5.12 -5.70 8.75
N ILE A 123 5.55 -4.53 9.24
CA ILE A 123 6.37 -3.62 8.43
C ILE A 123 7.67 -4.30 8.00
N ASN A 124 8.37 -4.99 8.91
CA ASN A 124 9.60 -5.72 8.56
C ASN A 124 9.34 -6.83 7.53
N SER A 125 8.25 -7.57 7.69
CA SER A 125 7.82 -8.59 6.74
C SER A 125 7.54 -7.98 5.36
N ALA A 126 6.78 -6.88 5.30
CA ALA A 126 6.47 -6.16 4.06
C ALA A 126 7.74 -5.64 3.36
N LEU A 127 8.63 -4.97 4.09
CA LEU A 127 9.90 -4.46 3.54
C LEU A 127 10.79 -5.59 3.03
N LYS A 128 10.84 -6.71 3.75
CA LYS A 128 11.57 -7.90 3.32
C LYS A 128 10.98 -8.48 2.03
N MET A 129 9.66 -8.70 1.98
CA MET A 129 8.99 -9.18 0.76
C MET A 129 9.23 -8.24 -0.43
N ILE A 130 9.17 -6.93 -0.21
CA ILE A 130 9.48 -5.93 -1.24
C ILE A 130 10.96 -6.03 -1.68
N SER A 131 11.90 -6.23 -0.76
CA SER A 131 13.34 -6.38 -1.07
C SER A 131 13.68 -7.65 -1.87
N GLU A 132 12.81 -8.66 -1.80
CA GLU A 132 12.97 -9.94 -2.51
C GLU A 132 12.36 -9.91 -3.91
N LEU A 133 11.59 -8.87 -4.26
CA LEU A 133 11.05 -8.69 -5.59
C LEU A 133 12.18 -8.40 -6.60
N PRO A 134 12.14 -9.00 -7.81
CA PRO A 134 13.17 -8.75 -8.83
C PRO A 134 13.07 -7.36 -9.48
N GLN A 135 11.95 -6.67 -9.30
CA GLN A 135 11.69 -5.33 -9.84
C GLN A 135 12.47 -4.26 -9.08
N LYS A 136 12.92 -3.22 -9.79
CA LYS A 136 13.65 -2.09 -9.21
C LYS A 136 12.73 -0.95 -8.83
N ASN A 137 11.76 -0.65 -9.70
CA ASN A 137 10.82 0.45 -9.50
C ASN A 137 9.46 -0.11 -9.08
N ILE A 138 9.18 -0.01 -7.78
CA ILE A 138 7.99 -0.61 -7.18
C ILE A 138 7.12 0.51 -6.61
N ALA A 139 5.87 0.58 -7.05
CA ALA A 139 4.87 1.44 -6.43
C ALA A 139 4.26 0.73 -5.22
N VAL A 140 4.29 1.36 -4.05
CA VAL A 140 3.70 0.81 -2.81
C VAL A 140 2.46 1.63 -2.44
N VAL A 141 1.29 0.99 -2.42
CA VAL A 141 0.00 1.62 -2.11
C VAL A 141 -0.51 1.12 -0.76
N ALA A 142 -0.37 1.95 0.27
CA ALA A 142 -0.73 1.59 1.65
C ALA A 142 -1.37 2.78 2.38
N HIS A 143 -1.16 2.87 3.70
CA HIS A 143 -1.89 3.79 4.57
C HIS A 143 -0.94 4.72 5.32
N GLY A 144 -1.43 5.91 5.67
CA GLY A 144 -0.63 6.92 6.36
C GLY A 144 -0.14 6.48 7.74
N GLY A 145 -0.94 5.74 8.51
CA GLY A 145 -0.52 5.22 9.81
C GLY A 145 0.61 4.20 9.71
N LEU A 146 0.50 3.27 8.75
CA LEU A 146 1.56 2.32 8.43
C LEU A 146 2.84 3.03 7.96
N PHE A 147 2.75 3.95 6.99
CA PHE A 147 3.93 4.64 6.46
C PHE A 147 4.65 5.45 7.53
N ARG A 148 3.90 6.14 8.41
CA ARG A 148 4.50 6.85 9.54
C ARG A 148 5.29 5.92 10.46
N LYS A 149 4.70 4.78 10.86
CA LYS A 149 5.40 3.80 11.70
C LYS A 149 6.61 3.18 10.99
N MET A 150 6.50 2.97 9.69
CA MET A 150 7.62 2.49 8.86
C MET A 150 8.77 3.49 8.86
N THR A 151 8.50 4.77 8.64
CA THR A 151 9.53 5.82 8.63
C THR A 151 10.15 6.06 10.01
N ASP A 152 9.40 5.81 11.09
CA ASP A 152 9.95 5.85 12.45
C ASP A 152 10.89 4.66 12.74
N MET A 153 10.77 3.56 12.00
CA MET A 153 11.51 2.31 12.22
C MET A 153 12.78 2.20 11.35
N VAL A 154 12.78 2.79 10.17
CA VAL A 154 13.89 2.68 9.20
C VAL A 154 14.78 3.91 9.22
N VAL A 155 15.98 3.80 8.67
CA VAL A 155 16.84 4.97 8.49
C VAL A 155 16.27 5.82 7.35
N THR A 156 15.75 7.01 7.68
CA THR A 156 15.22 7.94 6.67
C THR A 156 16.19 9.07 6.35
N ARG A 157 16.31 9.41 5.06
CA ARG A 157 17.02 10.60 4.56
C ARG A 157 16.06 11.41 3.69
N GLY A 158 15.77 12.65 4.05
CA GLY A 158 14.72 13.46 3.41
C GLY A 158 13.47 13.59 4.27
N ASP A 159 12.40 14.18 3.73
CA ASP A 159 11.15 14.42 4.45
C ASP A 159 10.09 13.36 4.10
N ILE A 160 10.24 12.15 4.64
CA ILE A 160 9.33 11.02 4.34
C ILE A 160 8.28 10.85 5.45
N SER A 161 8.25 11.73 6.45
CA SER A 161 7.58 11.51 7.73
C SER A 161 6.04 11.48 7.68
N ARG A 162 5.43 12.03 6.63
CA ARG A 162 3.98 12.16 6.50
C ARG A 162 3.52 12.12 5.05
N PHE A 163 2.35 11.50 4.86
CA PHE A 163 1.66 11.42 3.58
C PHE A 163 0.24 11.97 3.73
N ASN A 164 -0.17 12.84 2.82
CA ASN A 164 -1.56 13.18 2.57
C ASN A 164 -2.21 12.12 1.65
N ASN A 165 -3.53 12.15 1.53
CA ASN A 165 -4.24 11.25 0.61
C ASN A 165 -3.72 11.43 -0.82
N CYS A 166 -3.36 10.32 -1.48
CA CYS A 166 -2.79 10.29 -2.83
C CYS A 166 -1.49 11.12 -2.99
N GLU A 167 -0.76 11.38 -1.90
CA GLU A 167 0.59 11.92 -1.98
C GLU A 167 1.58 10.83 -2.38
N LEU A 168 2.43 11.11 -3.38
CA LEU A 168 3.53 10.23 -3.77
C LEU A 168 4.85 10.80 -3.28
N LYS A 169 5.67 9.92 -2.73
CA LYS A 169 7.08 10.16 -2.45
C LYS A 169 7.89 9.06 -3.12
N THR A 170 8.93 9.46 -3.83
CA THR A 170 9.86 8.52 -4.46
C THR A 170 11.06 8.37 -3.57
N CYS A 171 11.42 7.13 -3.24
CA CYS A 171 12.54 6.84 -2.35
C CYS A 171 13.45 5.79 -2.97
N LYS A 172 14.76 5.95 -2.80
CA LYS A 172 15.69 4.85 -2.92
C LYS A 172 15.57 3.98 -1.66
N PHE A 173 15.30 2.71 -1.87
CA PHE A 173 15.26 1.70 -0.81
C PHE A 173 16.56 0.88 -0.82
N ASP A 174 17.17 0.70 0.34
CA ASP A 174 18.43 -0.04 0.50
C ASP A 174 18.47 -0.80 1.83
N VAL A 175 19.41 -1.71 1.98
CA VAL A 175 19.73 -2.38 3.25
C VAL A 175 21.18 -2.03 3.58
N ASP A 176 21.41 -1.39 4.72
CA ASP A 176 22.76 -0.99 5.10
C ASP A 176 23.63 -2.15 5.60
N VAL A 177 24.87 -1.84 5.93
CA VAL A 177 25.87 -2.82 6.39
C VAL A 177 25.50 -3.51 7.71
N ASP A 178 24.61 -2.91 8.50
CA ASP A 178 24.11 -3.45 9.76
C ASP A 178 22.79 -4.21 9.56
N GLY A 179 22.32 -4.34 8.32
CA GLY A 179 21.08 -5.01 7.98
C GLY A 179 19.83 -4.16 8.21
N GLN A 180 19.97 -2.84 8.41
CA GLN A 180 18.84 -1.94 8.58
C GLN A 180 18.31 -1.48 7.24
N PHE A 181 16.98 -1.40 7.14
CA PHE A 181 16.32 -0.80 5.99
C PHE A 181 16.58 0.71 5.96
N VAL A 182 16.84 1.24 4.76
CA VAL A 182 17.10 2.65 4.51
C VAL A 182 16.14 3.16 3.44
N LEU A 183 15.53 4.32 3.68
CA LEU A 183 14.73 5.06 2.71
C LEU A 183 15.32 6.45 2.51
N GLU A 184 15.71 6.76 1.29
CA GLU A 184 16.25 8.07 0.90
C GLU A 184 15.33 8.71 -0.14
N GLU A 185 14.67 9.82 0.21
CA GLU A 185 13.79 10.54 -0.70
C GLU A 185 14.60 11.07 -1.88
N ILE A 186 14.08 10.87 -3.10
CA ILE A 186 14.69 11.33 -4.34
C ILE A 186 13.67 12.15 -5.15
N GLU A 187 14.19 13.17 -5.84
CA GLU A 187 13.44 13.99 -6.79
C GLU A 187 13.32 13.35 -8.17
#